data_AF-A0A0R1MB37-F1
#
_entry.id   AF-A0A0R1MB37-F1
#
_cell.length_a   1.000
_cell.length_b   1.000
_cell.length_c   1.000
_cell.angle_alpha   90.00
_cell.angle_beta   90.00
_cell.angle_gamma   90.00
#
_symmetry.space_group_name_H-M   'P 1'
#
loop_
_entity.id
_entity.type
_entity.pdbx_description
1 polymer ?
#
loop_
_entity_poly.entity_id
_entity_poly.type
_entity_poly.pdbx_seq_one_letter_code
_entity_poly.pdbx_strand_id
1 'polypeptide(L)'
;MKRYTDDFKASIIKMHTEEKRSVRSLSEEYAVSPASIHNWIKDAKSVELDDGTEVTSKEFKKLQKENQRLKEELEILKAAAVLLGKR
;
A
#
# COMPACT_ATOMS: atom_id res chain seq x y z
N MET A 1 -5.80 -2.02 20.51
CA MET A 1 -4.82 -1.84 19.42
C MET A 1 -4.41 -0.38 19.41
N LYS A 2 -3.15 -0.03 19.72
CA LYS A 2 -2.67 1.36 19.65
C LYS A 2 -2.70 1.80 18.19
N ARG A 3 -3.42 2.89 17.88
CA ARG A 3 -3.44 3.48 16.54
C ARG A 3 -2.44 4.63 16.51
N TYR A 4 -1.47 4.54 15.60
CA TYR A 4 -0.53 5.61 15.31
C TYR A 4 -1.03 6.40 14.11
N THR A 5 -0.85 7.72 14.13
CA THR A 5 -1.13 8.58 12.98
C THR A 5 -0.18 8.28 11.84
N ASP A 6 -0.57 8.60 10.61
CA ASP A 6 0.26 8.34 9.44
C ASP A 6 1.50 9.24 9.43
N ASP A 7 1.38 10.50 9.90
CA ASP A 7 2.52 11.41 10.09
C ASP A 7 3.58 10.82 11.03
N PHE A 8 3.14 10.25 12.16
CA PHE A 8 4.07 9.65 13.12
C PHE A 8 4.80 8.44 12.53
N LYS A 9 4.09 7.58 11.78
CA LYS A 9 4.72 6.44 11.09
C LYS A 9 5.73 6.94 10.06
N ALA A 10 5.38 7.98 9.29
CA ALA A 10 6.26 8.57 8.30
C ALA A 10 7.54 9.12 8.93
N SER A 11 7.47 9.80 10.08
CA SER A 11 8.64 10.28 10.82
C SER A 11 9.56 9.12 11.25
N ILE A 12 8.99 8.02 11.77
CA ILE A 12 9.77 6.84 12.19
C ILE A 12 10.44 6.17 10.99
N ILE A 13 9.72 6.03 9.87
CA ILE A 13 10.28 5.49 8.63
C ILE A 13 11.44 6.37 8.15
N LYS A 14 11.26 7.71 8.14
CA LYS A 14 12.27 8.69 7.73
C LYS A 14 13.55 8.60 8.56
N MET A 15 13.43 8.55 9.89
CA MET A 15 14.58 8.37 10.79
C MET A 15 15.33 7.04 10.52
N HIS A 16 14.60 5.98 10.15
CA HIS A 16 15.24 4.72 9.78
C HIS A 16 15.94 4.79 8.41
N THR A 17 15.32 5.41 7.41
CA THR A 17 15.82 5.42 6.02
C THR A 17 16.92 6.45 5.79
N GLU A 18 16.75 7.68 6.28
CA GLU A 18 17.65 8.81 6.09
C GLU A 18 18.76 8.82 7.15
N GLU A 19 18.40 8.73 8.43
CA GLU A 19 19.36 8.82 9.55
C GLU A 19 19.98 7.47 9.92
N LYS A 20 19.62 6.39 9.22
CA LYS A 20 20.11 5.00 9.45
C LYS A 20 19.97 4.51 10.89
N ARG A 21 19.00 5.06 11.65
CA ARG A 21 18.72 4.64 13.02
C ARG A 21 18.22 3.18 13.04
N SER A 22 18.64 2.41 14.04
CA SER A 22 18.18 1.02 14.18
C SER A 22 16.73 0.95 14.65
N VAL A 23 15.99 -0.06 14.19
CA VAL A 23 14.61 -0.32 14.64
C VAL A 23 14.54 -0.50 16.15
N ARG A 24 15.57 -1.11 16.76
CA ARG A 24 15.67 -1.28 18.21
C ARG A 24 15.74 0.06 18.94
N SER A 25 16.58 0.97 18.48
CA SER A 25 16.70 2.31 19.09
C SER A 25 15.39 3.09 19.01
N LEU A 26 14.73 3.07 17.84
CA LEU A 26 13.44 3.73 17.65
C LEU A 26 12.32 3.07 18.48
N SER A 27 12.38 1.75 18.66
CA SER A 27 11.43 1.01 19.48
C SER A 27 11.52 1.40 20.95
N GLU A 28 12.74 1.50 21.48
CA GLU A 28 13.02 1.86 22.87
C GLU A 28 12.66 3.34 23.15
N GLU A 29 13.04 4.25 22.25
CA GLU A 29 12.81 5.70 22.40
C GLU A 29 11.33 6.08 22.32
N TYR A 30 10.61 5.52 21.35
CA TYR A 30 9.22 5.90 21.08
C TYR A 30 8.18 4.96 21.73
N ALA A 31 8.64 3.96 22.50
CA ALA A 31 7.81 2.92 23.10
C ALA A 31 6.86 2.22 22.09
N VAL A 32 7.36 2.02 20.88
CA VAL A 32 6.69 1.33 19.78
C VAL A 32 7.27 -0.08 19.66
N SER A 33 6.46 -1.11 19.38
CA SER A 33 7.02 -2.45 19.19
C SER A 33 7.90 -2.53 17.92
N PRO A 34 9.03 -3.25 17.94
CA PRO A 34 9.89 -3.41 16.76
C PRO A 34 9.12 -3.98 15.56
N ALA A 35 8.18 -4.89 15.82
CA ALA A 35 7.31 -5.48 14.80
C ALA A 35 6.44 -4.43 14.09
N SER A 36 5.93 -3.42 14.81
CA SER A 36 5.13 -2.36 14.19
C SER A 36 5.98 -1.51 13.26
N ILE A 37 7.19 -1.15 13.70
CA ILE A 37 8.15 -0.37 12.90
C ILE A 37 8.55 -1.14 11.63
N HIS A 38 8.86 -2.44 11.76
CA HIS A 38 9.14 -3.30 10.60
C HIS A 38 7.97 -3.36 9.61
N ASN A 39 6.74 -3.46 10.12
CA ASN A 39 5.55 -3.44 9.27
C ASN A 39 5.40 -2.11 8.53
N TRP A 40 5.64 -0.97 9.20
CA TRP A 40 5.58 0.34 8.55
C TRP A 40 6.65 0.51 7.48
N ILE A 41 7.89 0.10 7.75
CA ILE A 41 8.97 0.12 6.76
C ILE A 41 8.63 -0.77 5.56
N LYS A 42 8.10 -1.97 5.82
CA LYS A 42 7.67 -2.90 4.75
C LYS A 42 6.53 -2.33 3.93
N ASP A 43 5.53 -1.74 4.59
CA ASP A 43 4.39 -1.12 3.94
C ASP A 43 4.83 0.10 3.12
N ALA A 44 5.83 0.85 3.58
CA ALA A 44 6.37 2.03 2.91
C ALA A 44 7.37 1.73 1.79
N LYS A 45 7.85 0.49 1.64
CA LYS A 45 8.64 0.10 0.46
C LYS A 45 7.73 0.15 -0.77
N SER A 46 7.85 1.23 -1.53
CA SER A 46 7.32 1.38 -2.88
C SER A 46 8.23 0.65 -3.88
N VAL A 47 7.64 0.28 -5.02
CA VAL A 47 8.38 -0.11 -6.21
C VAL A 47 8.21 1.06 -7.19
N GLU A 48 9.31 1.61 -7.70
CA GLU A 48 9.26 2.51 -8.85
C GLU A 48 8.81 1.73 -10.07
N LEU A 49 7.73 2.18 -10.71
CA LEU A 49 7.30 1.71 -12.01
C LEU A 49 8.09 2.42 -13.11
N ASP A 50 8.14 1.83 -14.31
CA ASP A 50 8.89 2.34 -15.47
C ASP A 50 8.48 3.76 -15.90
N ASP A 51 7.31 4.25 -15.48
CA ASP A 51 6.81 5.59 -15.75
C ASP A 51 7.21 6.63 -14.68
N GLY A 52 8.03 6.23 -13.70
CA GLY A 52 8.46 7.07 -12.59
C GLY A 52 7.43 7.23 -11.48
N THR A 53 6.32 6.48 -11.50
CA THR A 53 5.39 6.44 -10.37
C THR A 53 5.84 5.45 -9.30
N GLU A 54 5.93 5.93 -8.07
CA GLU A 54 6.14 5.07 -6.91
C GLU A 54 4.81 4.48 -6.46
N VAL A 55 4.65 3.16 -6.56
CA VAL A 55 3.47 2.49 -6.04
C VAL A 55 3.82 1.75 -4.76
N THR A 56 3.16 2.16 -3.69
CA THR A 56 3.28 1.49 -2.39
C THR A 56 2.62 0.11 -2.46
N SER A 57 3.15 -0.89 -1.74
CA SER A 57 2.54 -2.25 -1.67
C SER A 57 1.04 -2.25 -1.31
N LYS A 58 0.60 -1.26 -0.52
CA LYS A 58 -0.80 -1.08 -0.14
C LYS A 58 -1.66 -0.54 -1.29
N GLU A 59 -1.12 0.39 -2.07
CA GLU A 59 -1.78 0.97 -3.24
C GLU A 59 -1.88 -0.06 -4.36
N PHE A 60 -0.81 -0.86 -4.56
CA PHE A 60 -0.82 -1.98 -5.50
C PHE A 60 -1.96 -2.95 -5.24
N LYS A 61 -2.16 -3.38 -3.98
CA LYS A 61 -3.28 -4.28 -3.62
C LYS A 61 -4.65 -3.65 -3.86
N LYS A 62 -4.79 -2.34 -3.61
CA LYS A 62 -6.04 -1.62 -3.86
C LYS A 62 -6.34 -1.56 -5.36
N LEU A 63 -5.35 -1.19 -6.17
CA LEU A 63 -5.42 -1.15 -7.63
C LEU A 63 -5.74 -2.52 -8.22
N GLN A 64 -5.11 -3.59 -7.71
CA GLN A 64 -5.40 -4.95 -8.15
C GLN A 64 -6.87 -5.32 -7.91
N LYS A 65 -7.41 -4.99 -6.73
CA LYS A 65 -8.82 -5.25 -6.40
C LYS A 65 -9.78 -4.46 -7.30
N GLU A 66 -9.44 -3.21 -7.58
CA GLU A 66 -10.24 -2.35 -8.45
C GLU A 66 -10.20 -2.83 -9.91
N ASN A 67 -9.03 -3.25 -10.40
CA ASN A 67 -8.88 -3.84 -11.73
C ASN A 67 -9.72 -5.12 -11.88
N GLN A 68 -9.75 -5.96 -10.84
CA GLN A 68 -10.60 -7.16 -10.83
C GLN A 68 -12.08 -6.80 -10.94
N ARG A 69 -12.56 -5.83 -10.14
CA ARG A 69 -13.96 -5.37 -10.20
C ARG A 69 -14.32 -4.80 -11.56
N LEU A 70 -13.45 -3.99 -12.15
CA LEU A 70 -13.66 -3.40 -13.47
C LEU A 70 -13.72 -4.46 -14.58
N LYS A 71 -12.90 -5.51 -14.48
CA LYS A 71 -12.97 -6.65 -15.42
C LYS A 71 -14.31 -7.38 -15.31
N GLU A 72 -14.80 -7.61 -14.10
CA GLU A 72 -16.12 -8.22 -13.88
C GLU A 72 -17.25 -7.36 -14.45
N GLU A 73 -17.24 -6.04 -14.20
CA GLU A 73 -18.20 -5.09 -14.79
C GLU A 73 -18.15 -5.11 -16.32
N LEU A 74 -16.94 -5.13 -16.91
CA LEU A 74 -16.76 -5.22 -18.35
C LEU A 74 -17.32 -6.52 -18.95
N GLU A 75 -17.13 -7.66 -18.27
CA GLU A 75 -17.67 -8.94 -18.75
C GLU A 75 -19.21 -8.97 -18.69
N ILE A 76 -19.81 -8.41 -17.64
CA ILE A 76 -21.27 -8.26 -17.54
C ILE A 76 -21.79 -7.37 -18.68
N LEU A 77 -21.14 -6.23 -18.93
CA LEU A 77 -21.53 -5.30 -19.99
C LEU A 77 -21.41 -5.95 -21.38
N LYS A 78 -20.34 -6.70 -21.66
CA LYS A 78 -20.19 -7.44 -22.91
C LYS A 78 -21.28 -8.49 -23.09
N ALA A 79 -21.59 -9.26 -22.04
CA ALA A 79 -22.66 -10.26 -22.09
C ALA A 79 -24.02 -9.61 -22.38
N ALA A 80 -24.33 -8.49 -21.72
CA ALA A 80 -25.56 -7.73 -21.96
C ALA A 80 -25.63 -7.19 -23.41
N ALA A 81 -24.53 -6.66 -23.94
CA ALA A 81 -24.47 -6.16 -25.31
C ALA A 81 -24.74 -7.27 -26.34
N VAL A 82 -24.19 -8.48 -26.13
CA VAL A 82 -24.45 -9.64 -27.00
C VAL A 82 -25.93 -10.06 -26.94
N LEU A 83 -26.55 -10.05 -25.76
CA LEU A 83 -27.98 -10.38 -25.62
C LEU A 83 -28.87 -9.34 -26.30
N LEU A 84 -28.53 -8.05 -26.19
CA LEU A 84 -29.31 -6.97 -26.79
C LEU A 84 -29.13 -6.86 -28.30
N GLY A 85 -27.93 -7.15 -28.82
CA GLY A 85 -27.63 -7.13 -30.26
C GLY A 85 -28.09 -8.37 -31.02
N LYS A 86 -28.61 -9.40 -30.33
CA LYS A 86 -29.22 -10.60 -30.93
C LYS A 86 -30.74 -10.46 -31.19
N ARG A 87 -31.28 -9.24 -31.16
CA ARG A 87 -32.65 -8.95 -31.61
C ARG A 87 -32.69 -8.54 -33.09
#